data_AF-A0A8J7X9Q7-F1
#
_entry.id   AF-A0A8J7X9Q7-F1
#
_cell.length_a   1.000
_cell.length_b   1.000
_cell.length_c   1.000
_cell.angle_alpha   90.00
_cell.angle_beta   90.00
_cell.angle_gamma   90.00
#
_symmetry.space_group_name_H-M   'P 1'
#
loop_
_entity.id
_entity.type
_entity.pdbx_description
1 polymer ?
#
loop_
_entity_poly.entity_id
_entity_poly.type
_entity_poly.pdbx_seq_one_letter_code
_entity_poly.pdbx_strand_id
1 'polypeptide(L)'
;MDVFEAVRTRRSIRDFTGERIPDEDLEKILDTARYAPSPENMQMWRYVVIREDQELKKFIADVSRQAASELFGSAPYEITQGRIWYVPDHNRPATFEDMRLGDLFEYPRDADVVIIGCGSETFHDSPLIYELEYFGSIVVAMGILNMW
;
A
#
# COMPACT_ATOMS: atom_id res chain seq x y z
N MET A 1 15.26 -16.14 -4.84
CA MET A 1 13.84 -16.08 -4.45
C MET A 1 12.99 -16.16 -5.72
N ASP A 2 12.03 -17.08 -5.75
CA ASP A 2 11.04 -17.13 -6.83
C ASP A 2 9.79 -16.28 -6.49
N VAL A 3 8.83 -16.19 -7.41
CA VAL A 3 7.62 -15.39 -7.21
C VAL A 3 6.75 -15.89 -6.03
N PHE A 4 6.68 -17.20 -5.81
CA PHE A 4 5.85 -17.77 -4.75
C PHE A 4 6.46 -17.50 -3.38
N GLU A 5 7.77 -17.63 -3.25
CA GLU A 5 8.52 -17.29 -2.05
C GLU A 5 8.43 -15.79 -1.75
N ALA A 6 8.60 -14.93 -2.77
CA ALA A 6 8.47 -13.48 -2.63
C ALA A 6 7.11 -13.06 -2.07
N VAL A 7 6.02 -13.60 -2.64
CA VAL A 7 4.66 -13.27 -2.21
C VAL A 7 4.36 -13.76 -0.80
N ARG A 8 4.78 -14.97 -0.43
CA ARG A 8 4.49 -15.57 0.89
C ARG A 8 5.30 -14.96 2.03
N THR A 9 6.52 -14.51 1.75
CA THR A 9 7.43 -13.95 2.76
C THR A 9 7.29 -12.44 2.93
N ARG A 10 6.59 -11.74 2.02
CA ARG A 10 6.33 -10.29 2.11
C ARG A 10 5.75 -9.90 3.47
N ARG A 11 6.27 -8.82 4.05
CA ARG A 11 5.73 -8.14 5.24
C ARG A 11 5.53 -6.65 4.95
N SER A 12 4.67 -6.00 5.71
CA SER A 12 4.57 -4.54 5.68
C SER A 12 5.67 -3.98 6.58
N ILE A 13 6.68 -3.38 5.96
CA ILE A 13 7.79 -2.71 6.65
C ILE A 13 7.37 -1.29 6.98
N ARG A 14 7.73 -0.82 8.18
CA ARG A 14 7.34 0.47 8.75
C ARG A 14 8.50 1.19 9.44
N ASP A 15 9.71 0.64 9.30
CA ASP A 15 10.95 1.19 9.81
C ASP A 15 11.96 1.15 8.65
N PHE A 16 12.51 2.31 8.30
CA PHE A 16 13.30 2.50 7.09
C PHE A 16 14.57 3.27 7.41
N THR A 17 15.64 2.95 6.69
CA THR A 17 16.95 3.59 6.87
C THR A 17 17.00 5.03 6.36
N GLY A 18 16.05 5.42 5.50
CA GLY A 18 16.07 6.71 4.79
C GLY A 18 17.12 6.78 3.67
N GLU A 19 17.77 5.67 3.34
CA GLU A 19 18.74 5.61 2.24
C GLU A 19 18.07 5.89 0.89
N ARG A 20 18.79 6.63 0.03
CA ARG A 20 18.30 7.01 -1.30
C ARG A 20 18.06 5.77 -2.15
N ILE A 21 16.86 5.66 -2.71
CA ILE A 21 16.54 4.66 -3.73
C ILE A 21 17.04 5.19 -5.09
N PRO A 22 17.81 4.39 -5.85
CA PRO A 22 18.23 4.75 -7.20
C PRO A 22 17.04 5.04 -8.13
N ASP A 23 17.20 6.04 -9.01
CA ASP A 23 16.17 6.40 -9.99
C ASP A 23 15.77 5.21 -10.88
N GLU A 24 16.76 4.41 -11.31
CA GLU A 24 16.54 3.22 -12.13
C GLU A 24 15.67 2.16 -11.44
N ASP A 25 15.81 2.00 -10.12
CA ASP A 25 15.01 1.06 -9.34
C ASP A 25 13.58 1.58 -9.20
N LEU A 26 13.41 2.89 -8.95
CA LEU A 26 12.10 3.51 -8.86
C LEU A 26 11.34 3.43 -10.19
N GLU A 27 12.00 3.70 -11.31
CA GLU A 27 11.42 3.58 -12.64
C GLU A 27 11.00 2.13 -12.94
N LYS A 28 11.86 1.17 -12.62
CA LYS A 28 11.56 -0.26 -12.78
C LYS A 28 10.35 -0.70 -11.96
N ILE A 29 10.22 -0.20 -10.72
CA ILE A 29 9.05 -0.47 -9.86
C ILE A 29 7.77 0.07 -10.50
N LEU A 30 7.79 1.32 -10.97
CA LEU A 30 6.62 1.98 -11.56
C LEU A 30 6.24 1.35 -12.92
N ASP A 31 7.22 1.02 -13.76
CA ASP A 31 7.00 0.32 -15.03
C ASP A 31 6.45 -1.09 -14.82
N THR A 32 6.89 -1.80 -13.77
CA THR A 32 6.32 -3.10 -13.43
C THR A 32 4.88 -2.96 -12.92
N ALA A 33 4.60 -1.94 -12.11
CA ALA A 33 3.28 -1.72 -11.51
C ALA A 33 2.16 -1.55 -12.55
N ARG A 34 2.43 -0.92 -13.71
CA ARG A 34 1.43 -0.75 -14.78
C ARG A 34 0.98 -2.07 -15.46
N TYR A 35 1.71 -3.17 -15.26
CA TYR A 35 1.29 -4.50 -15.74
C TYR A 35 0.23 -5.16 -14.84
N ALA A 36 -0.16 -4.53 -13.73
CA ALA A 36 -1.31 -4.99 -12.95
C ALA A 36 -2.57 -5.06 -13.83
N PRO A 37 -3.43 -6.08 -13.64
CA PRO A 37 -4.61 -6.27 -14.47
C PRO A 37 -5.59 -5.10 -14.30
N SER A 38 -6.00 -4.45 -15.40
CA SER A 38 -7.09 -3.47 -15.42
C SER A 38 -8.29 -3.96 -16.25
N PRO A 39 -9.53 -3.66 -15.83
CA PRO A 39 -10.70 -3.85 -16.67
C PRO A 39 -10.50 -3.15 -18.02
N GLU A 40 -10.77 -3.87 -19.11
CA GLU A 40 -10.62 -3.36 -20.49
C GLU A 40 -9.28 -2.68 -20.79
N ASN A 41 -8.22 -3.00 -20.03
CA ASN A 41 -6.93 -2.33 -20.10
C ASN A 41 -6.99 -0.81 -19.85
N MET A 42 -7.99 -0.30 -19.13
CA MET A 42 -8.20 1.14 -18.90
C MET A 42 -7.01 1.83 -18.21
N GLN A 43 -6.22 1.09 -17.42
CA GLN A 43 -5.06 1.61 -16.67
C GLN A 43 -5.40 2.89 -15.88
N MET A 44 -6.49 2.80 -15.13
CA MET A 44 -7.08 3.87 -14.33
C MET A 44 -6.29 4.20 -13.05
N TRP A 45 -4.97 4.01 -13.07
CA TRP A 45 -4.05 4.33 -11.97
C TRP A 45 -3.20 5.54 -12.34
N ARG A 46 -2.96 6.41 -11.38
CA ARG A 46 -1.95 7.46 -11.42
C ARG A 46 -1.06 7.32 -10.20
N TYR A 47 0.23 7.56 -10.36
CA TYR A 47 1.18 7.52 -9.25
C TYR A 47 1.69 8.93 -9.00
N VAL A 48 1.58 9.38 -7.76
CA VAL A 48 2.23 10.61 -7.29
C VAL A 48 3.49 10.20 -6.54
N VAL A 49 4.65 10.61 -7.06
CA VAL A 49 5.97 10.29 -6.50
C VAL A 49 6.49 11.52 -5.75
N ILE A 50 6.70 11.36 -4.44
CA ILE A 50 7.10 12.45 -3.54
C ILE A 50 8.47 12.11 -2.97
N ARG A 51 9.49 12.90 -3.31
CA ARG A 51 10.88 12.71 -2.83
C ARG A 51 11.37 13.90 -2.01
N GLU A 52 11.49 15.04 -2.67
CA GLU A 52 12.14 16.24 -2.11
C GLU A 52 11.19 17.11 -1.27
N ASP A 53 9.87 16.86 -1.30
CA ASP A 53 8.88 17.63 -0.55
C ASP A 53 8.72 17.07 0.87
N GLN A 54 9.60 17.52 1.77
CA GLN A 54 9.62 17.05 3.15
C GLN A 54 8.38 17.49 3.95
N GLU A 55 7.81 18.65 3.65
CA GLU A 55 6.62 19.13 4.35
C GLU A 55 5.39 18.31 3.96
N LEU A 56 5.25 17.96 2.67
CA LEU A 56 4.20 17.04 2.23
C LEU A 56 4.38 15.63 2.83
N LYS A 57 5.62 15.13 2.93
CA LYS A 57 5.89 13.84 3.58
C LYS A 57 5.51 13.85 5.07
N LYS A 58 5.82 14.93 5.80
CA LYS A 58 5.37 15.11 7.20
C LYS A 58 3.85 15.15 7.30
N PHE A 59 3.20 15.91 6.44
CA PHE A 59 1.73 15.98 6.41
C PHE A 59 1.10 14.60 6.17
N ILE A 60 1.63 13.82 5.21
CA ILE A 60 1.17 12.45 4.94
C ILE A 60 1.38 11.56 6.16
N ALA A 61 2.52 11.67 6.85
CA ALA A 61 2.80 10.90 8.07
C ALA A 61 1.77 11.20 9.17
N ASP A 62 1.48 12.47 9.42
CA ASP A 62 0.54 12.89 10.47
C ASP A 62 -0.89 12.41 10.16
N VAL A 63 -1.34 12.54 8.90
CA VAL A 63 -2.63 12.01 8.43
C VAL A 63 -2.68 10.47 8.53
N SER A 64 -1.59 9.79 8.16
CA SER A 64 -1.51 8.33 8.20
C SER A 64 -1.58 7.80 9.63
N ARG A 65 -0.90 8.45 10.58
CA ARG A 65 -0.98 8.13 12.00
C ARG A 65 -2.38 8.29 12.54
N GLN A 66 -3.03 9.42 12.27
CA GLN A 66 -4.40 9.65 12.71
C GLN A 66 -5.35 8.59 12.15
N ALA A 67 -5.33 8.35 10.83
CA ALA A 67 -6.18 7.37 10.18
C ALA A 67 -5.95 5.95 10.70
N ALA A 68 -4.69 5.56 10.90
CA ALA A 68 -4.34 4.28 11.51
C ALA A 68 -4.88 4.16 12.93
N SER A 69 -4.79 5.23 13.72
CA SER A 69 -5.31 5.21 15.09
C SER A 69 -6.82 5.03 15.13
N GLU A 70 -7.56 5.70 14.26
CA GLU A 70 -9.01 5.56 14.18
C GLU A 70 -9.44 4.18 13.65
N LEU A 71 -8.79 3.69 12.58
CA LEU A 71 -9.11 2.42 11.92
C LEU A 71 -8.73 1.20 12.77
N PHE A 72 -7.50 1.17 13.28
CA PHE A 72 -7.01 0.04 14.04
C PHE A 72 -7.37 0.14 15.52
N GLY A 73 -7.44 1.36 16.07
CA GLY A 73 -7.81 1.64 17.47
C GLY A 73 -9.26 1.33 17.84
N SER A 74 -10.11 0.92 16.89
CA SER A 74 -11.50 0.55 17.14
C SER A 74 -11.76 -0.96 17.29
N ALA A 75 -10.86 -1.83 16.82
CA ALA A 75 -11.12 -3.28 16.77
C ALA A 75 -10.58 -4.04 18.01
N PRO A 76 -11.34 -4.81 18.78
CA PRO A 76 -10.83 -5.47 20.00
C PRO A 76 -9.64 -6.43 19.76
N TYR A 77 -8.66 -6.45 20.66
CA TYR A 77 -7.46 -7.29 20.57
C TYR A 77 -7.82 -8.79 20.51
N GLU A 78 -8.75 -9.21 21.37
CA GLU A 78 -9.12 -10.60 21.61
C GLU A 78 -9.57 -11.30 20.32
N ILE A 79 -10.22 -10.55 19.42
CA ILE A 79 -10.77 -11.08 18.16
C ILE A 79 -9.88 -10.79 16.95
N THR A 80 -8.84 -9.94 17.07
CA THR A 80 -8.02 -9.52 15.93
C THR A 80 -6.54 -9.87 16.05
N GLN A 81 -6.06 -10.33 17.21
CA GLN A 81 -4.65 -10.70 17.42
C GLN A 81 -4.12 -11.76 16.43
N GLY A 82 -5.00 -12.60 15.88
CA GLY A 82 -4.63 -13.61 14.87
C GLY A 82 -4.14 -13.01 13.54
N ARG A 83 -4.37 -11.72 13.28
CA ARG A 83 -3.89 -11.03 12.07
C ARG A 83 -2.36 -10.89 12.04
N ILE A 84 -1.73 -10.89 13.20
CA ILE A 84 -0.27 -10.84 13.38
C ILE A 84 0.30 -12.21 13.77
N TRP A 85 -0.19 -13.28 13.12
CA TRP A 85 0.20 -14.68 13.39
C TRP A 85 1.71 -14.93 13.33
N TYR A 86 2.45 -14.11 12.58
CA TYR A 86 3.90 -14.18 12.43
C TYR A 86 4.68 -13.50 13.56
N VAL A 87 4.01 -12.79 14.49
CA VAL A 87 4.60 -12.20 15.69
C VAL A 87 4.49 -13.21 16.85
N PRO A 88 5.56 -13.46 17.62
CA PRO A 88 5.50 -14.34 18.79
C PRO A 88 4.42 -13.90 19.78
N ASP A 89 3.71 -14.85 20.39
CA ASP A 89 2.54 -14.58 21.25
C ASP A 89 2.83 -13.56 22.35
N HIS A 90 4.01 -13.61 22.95
CA HIS A 90 4.42 -12.70 24.02
C HIS A 90 4.69 -11.25 23.55
N ASN A 91 4.96 -11.04 22.25
CA ASN A 91 5.14 -9.70 21.67
C ASN A 91 3.83 -9.11 21.12
N ARG A 92 2.82 -9.95 20.83
CA ARG A 92 1.59 -9.50 20.18
C ARG A 92 0.87 -8.36 20.89
N PRO A 93 0.73 -8.33 22.23
CA PRO A 93 0.04 -7.22 22.89
C PRO A 93 0.71 -5.86 22.62
N ALA A 94 2.03 -5.79 22.77
CA ALA A 94 2.79 -4.54 22.55
C ALA A 94 2.74 -4.12 21.08
N THR A 95 3.04 -5.04 20.15
CA THR A 95 2.97 -4.75 18.71
C THR A 95 1.57 -4.31 18.27
N PHE A 96 0.54 -4.90 18.87
CA PHE A 96 -0.84 -4.54 18.58
C PHE A 96 -1.16 -3.14 19.08
N GLU A 97 -0.69 -2.75 20.27
CA GLU A 97 -0.86 -1.40 20.79
C GLU A 97 -0.17 -0.35 19.91
N ASP A 98 1.07 -0.60 19.49
CA ASP A 98 1.81 0.31 18.58
C ASP A 98 1.05 0.54 17.26
N MET A 99 0.39 -0.50 16.73
CA MET A 99 -0.45 -0.39 15.53
C MET A 99 -1.70 0.47 15.76
N ARG A 100 -2.25 0.51 16.98
CA ARG A 100 -3.46 1.29 17.35
C ARG A 100 -3.16 2.75 17.67
N LEU A 101 -1.97 3.04 18.18
CA LEU A 101 -1.54 4.42 18.39
C LEU A 101 -1.20 5.10 17.06
N GLY A 102 -0.98 4.30 16.01
CA GLY A 102 -0.68 4.79 14.67
C GLY A 102 0.78 5.20 14.49
N ASP A 103 1.61 5.10 15.53
CA ASP A 103 3.01 5.53 15.52
C ASP A 103 3.83 4.79 14.45
N LEU A 104 3.50 3.51 14.20
CA LEU A 104 4.12 2.74 13.11
C LEU A 104 3.78 3.30 11.71
N PHE A 105 2.83 4.21 11.55
CA PHE A 105 2.42 4.77 10.26
C PHE A 105 3.01 6.16 9.97
N GLU A 106 3.90 6.65 10.84
CA GLU A 106 4.63 7.91 10.61
C GLU A 106 5.81 7.78 9.65
N TYR A 107 6.15 6.55 9.22
CA TYR A 107 7.27 6.26 8.33
C TYR A 107 7.37 7.08 7.03
N PRO A 108 6.28 7.64 6.44
CA PRO A 108 6.43 8.53 5.28
C PRO A 108 7.33 9.74 5.56
N ARG A 109 7.46 10.16 6.82
CA ARG A 109 8.34 11.25 7.27
C ARG A 109 9.81 10.95 6.97
N ASP A 110 10.22 9.71 7.18
CA ASP A 110 11.63 9.28 7.12
C ASP A 110 11.96 8.48 5.86
N ALA A 111 10.95 8.19 5.03
CA ALA A 111 11.13 7.53 3.74
C ALA A 111 11.84 8.46 2.73
N ASP A 112 12.74 7.88 1.93
CA ASP A 112 13.35 8.57 0.77
C ASP A 112 12.27 8.99 -0.25
N VAL A 113 11.38 8.07 -0.58
CA VAL A 113 10.27 8.30 -1.51
C VAL A 113 8.95 7.78 -0.96
N VAL A 114 7.90 8.57 -1.12
CA VAL A 114 6.51 8.17 -0.89
C VAL A 114 5.80 8.10 -2.25
N ILE A 115 5.25 6.93 -2.58
CA ILE A 115 4.46 6.72 -3.80
C ILE A 115 3.00 6.58 -3.41
N ILE A 116 2.15 7.50 -3.88
CA ILE A 116 0.71 7.43 -3.68
C ILE A 116 0.07 6.90 -4.96
N GLY A 117 -0.60 5.76 -4.87
CA GLY A 117 -1.44 5.23 -5.94
C GLY A 117 -2.83 5.86 -5.88
N CYS A 118 -3.23 6.51 -6.96
CA CYS A 118 -4.51 7.18 -7.11
C CYS A 118 -5.34 6.48 -8.19
N GLY A 119 -6.65 6.34 -7.94
CA GLY A 119 -7.60 6.08 -9.01
C GLY A 119 -7.72 7.27 -9.95
N SER A 120 -7.96 7.02 -11.22
CA SER A 120 -8.28 8.03 -12.23
C SER A 120 -9.61 7.71 -12.86
N GLU A 121 -10.43 8.74 -13.06
CA GLU A 121 -11.61 8.64 -13.91
C GLU A 121 -11.23 8.56 -15.40
N THR A 122 -9.99 8.89 -15.76
CA THR A 122 -9.55 8.94 -17.16
C THR A 122 -8.88 7.64 -17.59
N PHE A 123 -9.22 7.19 -18.78
CA PHE A 123 -8.50 6.10 -19.45
C PHE A 123 -7.11 6.56 -19.88
N HIS A 124 -6.16 5.63 -19.97
CA HIS A 124 -4.80 5.96 -20.40
C HIS A 124 -4.70 6.34 -21.89
N ASP A 125 -5.65 5.90 -22.72
CA ASP A 125 -5.63 5.99 -24.19
C ASP A 125 -6.82 6.78 -24.77
N SER A 126 -7.69 7.32 -23.92
CA SER A 126 -8.93 7.96 -24.35
C SER A 126 -9.32 9.12 -23.44
N PRO A 127 -9.95 10.19 -23.98
CA PRO A 127 -10.45 11.32 -23.20
C PRO A 127 -11.77 11.01 -22.45
N LEU A 128 -12.29 9.78 -22.56
CA LEU A 128 -13.49 9.36 -21.85
C LEU A 128 -13.25 9.35 -20.33
N ILE A 129 -14.30 9.72 -19.60
CA ILE A 129 -14.35 9.76 -18.15
C ILE A 129 -15.23 8.60 -17.68
N TYR A 130 -14.66 7.75 -16.84
CA TYR A 130 -15.33 6.69 -16.12
C TYR A 130 -15.98 7.27 -14.87
N GLU A 131 -17.31 7.25 -14.80
CA GLU A 131 -18.03 7.79 -13.66
C GLU A 131 -17.68 7.03 -12.36
N LEU A 132 -17.26 7.77 -11.33
CA LEU A 132 -16.79 7.23 -10.04
C LEU A 132 -17.83 6.39 -9.31
N GLU A 133 -19.12 6.46 -9.65
CA GLU A 133 -20.16 5.67 -8.98
C GLU A 133 -19.94 4.15 -9.12
N TYR A 134 -19.22 3.72 -10.16
CA TYR A 134 -18.80 2.32 -10.35
C TYR A 134 -17.42 2.03 -9.77
N PHE A 135 -16.68 3.04 -9.31
CA PHE A 135 -15.35 2.89 -8.72
C PHE A 135 -15.45 2.16 -7.38
N GLY A 136 -14.84 0.98 -7.27
CA GLY A 136 -14.95 0.09 -6.11
C GLY A 136 -15.95 -1.06 -6.27
N SER A 137 -16.73 -1.09 -7.35
CA SER A 137 -17.57 -2.26 -7.73
C SER A 137 -16.78 -3.38 -8.41
N ILE A 138 -15.46 -3.19 -8.58
CA ILE A 138 -14.56 -4.15 -9.22
C ILE A 138 -14.51 -5.42 -8.36
N VAL A 139 -15.17 -6.46 -8.84
CA VAL A 139 -15.07 -7.81 -8.29
C VAL A 139 -13.72 -8.38 -8.71
N VAL A 140 -12.81 -8.55 -7.75
CA VAL A 140 -11.57 -9.31 -7.96
C VAL A 140 -11.91 -10.80 -7.93
N ALA A 141 -12.43 -11.33 -9.04
CA ALA A 141 -12.60 -12.76 -9.23
C ALA A 141 -11.44 -13.31 -10.06
N MET A 142 -10.79 -14.36 -9.57
CA MET A 142 -9.79 -15.09 -10.35
C MET A 142 -10.42 -16.41 -10.83
N GLY A 143 -10.69 -16.50 -12.12
CA GLY A 143 -11.01 -17.77 -12.77
C GLY A 143 -9.72 -18.57 -12.98
N ILE A 144 -9.59 -19.71 -12.32
CA ILE A 144 -8.47 -20.64 -12.55
C ILE A 144 -8.95 -21.68 -13.55
N LEU A 145 -8.47 -21.60 -14.79
CA LEU A 145 -8.65 -22.65 -15.78
C LEU A 145 -7.38 -23.49 -15.83
N ASN A 146 -7.54 -24.81 -15.86
CA ASN A 146 -6.39 -25.68 -16.11
C ASN A 146 -5.97 -25.51 -17.57
N MET A 147 -4.92 -24.73 -17.82
CA MET A 147 -4.37 -24.49 -19.16
C MET A 147 -3.19 -25.43 -19.48
N TRP A 148 -3.06 -26.53 -18.73
CA TRP A 148 -2.05 -27.56 -18.92
C TRP A 148 -2.68 -28.95 -18.87
#